data_AF-A0AAW2K4Z4-F1
#
_entry.id   AF-A0AAW2K4Z4-F1
#
_cell.length_a   1.000
_cell.length_b   1.000
_cell.length_c   1.000
_cell.angle_alpha   90.00
_cell.angle_beta   90.00
_cell.angle_gamma   90.00
#
_symmetry.space_group_name_H-M   'P 1'
#
loop_
_entity.id
_entity.type
_entity.pdbx_description
1 polymer ?
#
loop_
_entity_poly.entity_id
_entity_poly.type
_entity_poly.pdbx_seq_one_letter_code
_entity_poly.pdbx_strand_id
1 'polypeptide(L)'
;MSGGSTQPSQTIHTDFSNLTRNDFPSDFVFGTGTSAYQVEGGAAKGGRGLSVWDVYTLRTPGKIVDGSNGNVAVDMYTKYKEDIKMMKNMGFDAYRFSISWPRILPGGKLCLGVNREGIDFYNDIINTLKDYS
;
A
#
# COMPACT_ATOMS: atom_id res chain seq x y z
N MET A 1 19.75 33.71 -51.96
CA MET A 1 19.52 32.56 -51.07
C MET A 1 19.09 33.13 -49.73
N SER A 2 17.81 33.03 -49.39
CA SER A 2 17.22 33.67 -48.20
C SER A 2 17.51 32.84 -46.95
N GLY A 3 18.18 33.44 -45.96
CA GLY A 3 18.34 32.85 -44.64
C GLY A 3 17.00 32.85 -43.91
N GLY A 4 16.46 31.65 -43.66
CA GLY A 4 15.30 31.47 -42.79
C GLY A 4 15.73 31.63 -41.33
N SER A 5 15.17 32.62 -40.65
CA SER A 5 15.27 32.79 -39.20
C SER A 5 14.42 31.71 -38.51
N THR A 6 15.07 30.72 -37.90
CA THR A 6 14.43 29.77 -37.00
C THR A 6 14.01 30.51 -35.72
N GLN A 7 12.71 30.66 -35.50
CA GLN A 7 12.18 31.14 -34.22
C GLN A 7 12.46 30.10 -33.13
N PRO A 8 12.88 30.51 -31.93
CA PRO A 8 13.11 29.58 -30.83
C PRO A 8 11.78 28.95 -30.39
N SER A 9 11.80 27.62 -30.20
CA SER A 9 10.71 26.85 -29.60
C SER A 9 10.34 27.44 -28.24
N GLN A 10 9.13 28.00 -28.11
CA GLN A 10 8.61 28.41 -26.81
C GLN A 10 8.32 27.18 -25.96
N THR A 11 9.16 26.93 -24.96
CA THR A 11 8.84 25.99 -23.89
C THR A 11 7.63 26.53 -23.13
N ILE A 12 6.48 25.87 -23.26
CA ILE A 12 5.31 26.21 -22.44
C ILE A 12 5.65 25.85 -20.99
N HIS A 13 6.00 26.85 -20.18
CA HIS A 13 6.03 26.73 -18.74
C HIS A 13 4.59 26.75 -18.22
N THR A 14 3.91 25.59 -18.24
CA THR A 14 2.68 25.42 -17.46
C THR A 14 3.05 25.38 -15.98
N ASP A 15 2.73 26.45 -15.27
CA ASP A 15 2.86 26.55 -13.82
C ASP A 15 1.65 25.85 -13.15
N PHE A 16 1.92 24.71 -12.52
CA PHE A 16 0.91 23.93 -11.78
C PHE A 16 0.88 24.27 -10.28
N SER A 17 1.64 25.27 -9.82
CA SER A 17 1.65 25.66 -8.41
C SER A 17 0.29 26.14 -7.88
N ASN A 18 -0.64 26.48 -8.78
CA ASN A 18 -1.99 26.91 -8.46
C ASN A 18 -3.03 25.77 -8.38
N LEU A 19 -2.66 24.51 -8.66
CA LEU A 19 -3.58 23.37 -8.50
C LEU A 19 -3.65 22.97 -7.02
N THR A 20 -4.85 23.01 -6.46
CA THR A 20 -5.14 22.74 -5.06
C THR A 20 -6.31 21.78 -4.92
N ARG A 21 -6.53 21.27 -3.69
CA ARG A 21 -7.71 20.45 -3.38
C ARG A 21 -9.04 21.19 -3.62
N ASN A 22 -9.04 22.53 -3.61
CA ASN A 22 -10.24 23.33 -3.83
C ASN A 22 -10.70 23.34 -5.30
N ASP A 23 -9.87 22.85 -6.22
CA ASP A 23 -10.24 22.71 -7.64
C ASP A 23 -11.09 21.45 -7.90
N PHE A 24 -11.31 20.62 -6.88
CA PHE A 24 -12.13 19.42 -6.92
C PHE A 24 -13.45 19.65 -6.16
N PRO A 25 -14.51 18.87 -6.44
CA PRO A 25 -15.73 18.88 -5.64
C PRO A 25 -15.43 18.74 -4.14
N SER A 26 -16.23 19.41 -3.29
CA SER A 26 -16.01 19.40 -1.84
C SER A 26 -16.14 18.01 -1.19
N ASP A 27 -16.78 17.07 -1.88
CA ASP A 27 -16.96 15.67 -1.48
C ASP A 27 -15.99 14.72 -2.20
N PHE A 28 -15.01 15.25 -2.95
CA PHE A 28 -13.98 14.45 -3.58
C PHE A 28 -13.05 13.84 -2.53
N VAL A 29 -12.80 12.53 -2.65
CA VAL A 29 -11.99 11.76 -1.68
C VAL A 29 -10.59 11.53 -2.25
N PHE A 30 -9.57 12.09 -1.60
CA PHE A 30 -8.18 11.77 -1.90
C PHE A 30 -7.70 10.67 -0.96
N GLY A 31 -7.09 9.61 -1.50
CA GLY A 31 -6.61 8.51 -0.70
C GLY A 31 -5.34 7.86 -1.23
N THR A 32 -4.78 6.98 -0.40
CA THR A 32 -3.62 6.15 -0.73
C THR A 32 -4.02 4.67 -0.80
N GLY A 33 -3.19 3.85 -1.44
CA GLY A 33 -3.49 2.44 -1.66
C GLY A 33 -2.28 1.52 -1.48
N THR A 34 -2.45 0.40 -0.78
CA THR A 34 -1.43 -0.65 -0.60
C THR A 34 -2.00 -2.05 -0.84
N SER A 35 -1.12 -3.07 -0.82
CA SER A 35 -1.53 -4.47 -0.77
C SER A 35 -0.73 -5.24 0.28
N ALA A 36 -1.34 -6.27 0.86
CA ALA A 36 -0.89 -6.95 2.07
C ALA A 36 0.55 -7.48 1.95
N TYR A 37 0.87 -8.21 0.89
CA TYR A 37 2.20 -8.81 0.71
C TYR A 37 3.29 -7.75 0.51
N GLN A 38 2.95 -6.59 -0.07
CA GLN A 38 3.91 -5.53 -0.33
C GLN A 38 4.28 -4.73 0.91
N VAL A 39 3.42 -4.68 1.93
CA VAL A 39 3.61 -3.77 3.08
C VAL A 39 3.60 -4.42 4.45
N GLU A 40 2.84 -5.50 4.66
CA GLU A 40 2.64 -6.05 6.01
C GLU A 40 3.92 -6.64 6.60
N GLY A 41 4.59 -7.51 5.83
CA GLY A 41 5.61 -8.39 6.39
C GLY A 41 5.02 -9.33 7.44
N GLY A 42 5.82 -9.66 8.46
CA GLY A 42 5.42 -10.62 9.49
C GLY A 42 5.00 -11.96 8.91
N ALA A 43 5.72 -12.44 7.87
CA ALA A 43 5.29 -13.58 7.06
C ALA A 43 5.11 -14.88 7.86
N ALA A 44 5.86 -15.05 8.96
CA ALA A 44 5.77 -16.18 9.88
C ALA A 44 5.28 -15.77 11.29
N LYS A 45 4.67 -14.59 11.43
CA LYS A 45 4.13 -14.09 12.72
C LYS A 45 2.62 -14.30 12.80
N GLY A 46 2.13 -14.45 14.03
CA GLY A 46 0.71 -14.41 14.35
C GLY A 46 -0.15 -15.43 13.63
N GLY A 47 0.34 -16.66 13.51
CA GLY A 47 -0.42 -17.78 12.91
C GLY A 47 -0.65 -17.69 11.39
N ARG A 48 -0.06 -16.72 10.69
CA ARG A 48 -0.19 -16.59 9.22
C ARG A 48 0.39 -17.80 8.49
N GLY A 49 -0.35 -18.34 7.52
CA GLY A 49 0.12 -19.36 6.58
C GLY A 49 0.92 -18.78 5.40
N LEU A 50 1.54 -19.65 4.60
CA LEU A 50 2.26 -19.25 3.39
C LEU A 50 1.29 -18.91 2.26
N SER A 51 1.55 -17.80 1.56
CA SER A 51 0.96 -17.48 0.27
C SER A 51 1.78 -18.04 -0.89
N VAL A 52 1.21 -18.01 -2.09
CA VAL A 52 1.93 -18.33 -3.33
C VAL A 52 3.14 -17.40 -3.51
N TRP A 53 3.04 -16.13 -3.13
CA TRP A 53 4.13 -15.17 -3.22
C TRP A 53 5.29 -15.48 -2.26
N ASP A 54 5.01 -15.94 -1.04
CA ASP A 54 6.06 -16.41 -0.12
C ASP A 54 6.82 -17.57 -0.75
N VAL A 55 6.11 -18.56 -1.28
CA VAL A 55 6.71 -19.74 -1.91
C VAL A 55 7.50 -19.35 -3.16
N TYR A 56 6.95 -18.49 -4.01
CA TYR A 56 7.60 -18.07 -5.26
C TYR A 56 8.91 -17.32 -5.01
N THR A 57 8.89 -16.31 -4.15
CA THR A 57 10.08 -15.49 -3.86
C THR A 57 11.18 -16.30 -3.17
N LEU A 58 10.83 -17.18 -2.23
CA LEU A 58 11.80 -18.03 -1.53
C LEU A 58 12.38 -19.13 -2.42
N ARG A 59 11.59 -19.72 -3.32
CA ARG A 59 12.05 -20.80 -4.21
C ARG A 59 12.74 -20.30 -5.47
N THR A 60 12.43 -19.09 -5.92
CA THR A 60 12.95 -18.53 -7.17
C THR A 60 13.53 -17.13 -6.97
N PRO A 61 14.50 -16.94 -6.07
CA PRO A 61 15.07 -15.60 -5.80
C PRO A 61 15.61 -14.94 -7.06
N GLY A 62 16.21 -15.71 -7.99
CA GLY A 62 16.69 -15.19 -9.28
C GLY A 62 15.60 -14.70 -10.25
N LYS A 63 14.31 -14.83 -9.90
CA LYS A 63 13.17 -14.23 -10.64
C LYS A 63 12.74 -12.89 -10.07
N ILE A 64 13.28 -12.50 -8.92
CA ILE A 64 13.16 -11.15 -8.36
C ILE A 64 14.44 -10.40 -8.74
N VAL A 65 14.31 -9.18 -9.27
CA VAL A 65 15.42 -8.42 -9.86
C VAL A 65 16.62 -8.29 -8.90
N ASP A 66 16.36 -8.12 -7.61
CA ASP A 66 17.35 -7.99 -6.55
C ASP A 66 17.41 -9.22 -5.61
N GLY A 67 16.65 -10.28 -5.91
CA GLY A 67 16.56 -11.46 -5.06
C GLY A 67 15.80 -11.27 -3.74
N SER A 68 15.11 -10.14 -3.55
CA SER A 68 14.37 -9.84 -2.33
C SER A 68 13.07 -10.65 -2.16
N ASN A 69 12.44 -10.54 -0.99
CA ASN A 69 11.17 -11.17 -0.65
C ASN A 69 10.34 -10.29 0.31
N GLY A 70 9.06 -10.64 0.50
CA GLY A 70 8.13 -9.91 1.35
C GLY A 70 8.12 -10.33 2.83
N ASN A 71 9.15 -11.00 3.35
CA ASN A 71 9.11 -11.51 4.73
C ASN A 71 8.96 -10.40 5.79
N VAL A 72 9.63 -9.27 5.55
CA VAL A 72 9.59 -8.07 6.40
C VAL A 72 8.85 -6.93 5.72
N ALA A 73 9.00 -6.75 4.40
CA ALA A 73 8.42 -5.63 3.65
C ALA A 73 8.77 -4.28 4.31
N VAL A 74 7.80 -3.37 4.47
CA VAL A 74 7.97 -2.13 5.27
C VAL A 74 7.49 -2.28 6.73
N ASP A 75 7.19 -3.52 7.15
CA ASP A 75 6.79 -3.92 8.50
C ASP A 75 5.51 -3.23 9.02
N MET A 76 4.52 -3.01 8.15
CA MET A 76 3.21 -2.48 8.55
C MET A 76 2.52 -3.37 9.59
N TYR A 77 2.84 -4.67 9.64
CA TYR A 77 2.32 -5.59 10.68
C TYR A 77 2.59 -5.08 12.10
N THR A 78 3.71 -4.39 12.33
CA THR A 78 4.03 -3.79 13.63
C THR A 78 3.82 -2.28 13.66
N LYS A 79 3.88 -1.60 12.49
CA LYS A 79 3.91 -0.13 12.38
C LYS A 79 2.62 0.53 11.93
N TYR A 80 1.54 -0.22 11.67
CA TYR A 80 0.30 0.34 11.10
C TYR A 80 -0.24 1.59 11.82
N LYS A 81 -0.08 1.71 13.15
CA LYS A 81 -0.51 2.90 13.90
C LYS A 81 0.23 4.16 13.49
N GLU A 82 1.54 4.06 13.29
CA GLU A 82 2.39 5.17 12.85
C GLU A 82 2.09 5.52 11.39
N ASP A 83 1.94 4.50 10.53
CA ASP A 83 1.61 4.67 9.11
C ASP A 83 0.28 5.40 8.94
N ILE A 84 -0.77 4.99 9.67
CA ILE A 84 -2.10 5.61 9.62
C ILE A 84 -2.06 7.06 10.11
N LYS A 85 -1.35 7.31 11.22
CA LYS A 85 -1.18 8.67 11.74
C LYS A 85 -0.48 9.58 10.71
N MET A 86 0.54 9.08 10.02
CA MET A 86 1.21 9.83 8.95
C MET A 86 0.26 10.13 7.79
N MET A 87 -0.53 9.17 7.33
CA MET A 87 -1.51 9.38 6.25
C MET A 87 -2.53 10.46 6.62
N LYS A 88 -3.01 10.48 7.87
CA LYS A 88 -3.92 11.55 8.34
C LYS A 88 -3.23 12.91 8.35
N ASN A 89 -2.00 12.99 8.84
CA ASN A 89 -1.22 14.24 8.88
C ASN A 89 -0.93 14.81 7.48
N MET A 90 -0.88 13.96 6.45
CA MET A 90 -0.73 14.38 5.04
C MET A 90 -2.05 14.90 4.43
N GLY A 91 -3.18 14.75 5.13
CA GLY A 91 -4.49 15.22 4.68
C GLY A 91 -5.20 14.30 3.70
N PHE A 92 -4.95 12.99 3.77
CA PHE A 92 -5.74 12.00 3.02
C PHE A 92 -7.06 11.69 3.72
N ASP A 93 -8.09 11.50 2.92
CA ASP A 93 -9.46 11.22 3.33
C ASP A 93 -9.72 9.70 3.45
N ALA A 94 -9.00 8.89 2.66
CA ALA A 94 -9.21 7.45 2.62
C ALA A 94 -7.91 6.64 2.50
N TYR A 95 -7.95 5.42 3.03
CA TYR A 95 -6.90 4.42 2.85
C TYR A 95 -7.47 3.12 2.31
N ARG A 96 -7.01 2.72 1.13
CA ARG A 96 -7.33 1.42 0.52
C ARG A 96 -6.23 0.41 0.88
N PHE A 97 -6.61 -0.69 1.51
CA PHE A 97 -5.71 -1.83 1.75
C PHE A 97 -6.39 -3.15 1.41
N SER A 98 -5.61 -4.22 1.26
CA SER A 98 -6.12 -5.58 1.06
C SER A 98 -5.93 -6.42 2.31
N ILE A 99 -6.77 -7.45 2.48
CA ILE A 99 -6.63 -8.44 3.55
C ILE A 99 -5.82 -9.64 3.03
N SER A 100 -4.81 -10.07 3.78
CA SER A 100 -4.03 -11.28 3.50
C SER A 100 -4.87 -12.53 3.79
N TRP A 101 -5.32 -13.20 2.73
CA TRP A 101 -6.06 -14.47 2.84
C TRP A 101 -5.38 -15.49 3.77
N PRO A 102 -4.08 -15.83 3.62
CA PRO A 102 -3.46 -16.81 4.50
C PRO A 102 -3.20 -16.29 5.92
N ARG A 103 -3.37 -14.97 6.18
CA ARG A 103 -3.37 -14.46 7.55
C ARG A 103 -4.70 -14.72 8.25
N ILE A 104 -5.83 -14.68 7.53
CA ILE A 104 -7.16 -15.02 8.07
C ILE A 104 -7.41 -16.53 8.08
N LEU A 105 -7.07 -17.21 6.98
CA LEU A 105 -7.27 -18.64 6.77
C LEU A 105 -5.93 -19.28 6.39
N PRO A 106 -5.09 -19.66 7.37
CA PRO A 106 -3.76 -20.23 7.10
C PRO A 106 -3.81 -21.52 6.26
N GLY A 107 -4.85 -22.34 6.42
CA GLY A 107 -5.09 -23.52 5.60
C GLY A 107 -5.82 -23.25 4.27
N GLY A 108 -6.19 -22.00 3.98
CA GLY A 108 -6.92 -21.60 2.77
C GLY A 108 -8.40 -21.98 2.75
N LYS A 109 -8.87 -22.88 3.63
CA LYS A 109 -10.26 -23.34 3.75
C LYS A 109 -10.78 -23.11 5.16
N LEU A 110 -12.06 -22.75 5.29
CA LEU A 110 -12.72 -22.54 6.59
C LEU A 110 -12.67 -23.77 7.51
N CYS A 111 -12.80 -24.98 6.95
CA CYS A 111 -12.74 -26.22 7.73
C CYS A 111 -11.36 -26.50 8.37
N LEU A 112 -10.31 -25.80 7.94
CA LEU A 112 -8.96 -25.92 8.49
C LEU A 112 -8.68 -24.88 9.58
N GLY A 113 -9.71 -24.14 10.00
CA GLY A 113 -9.63 -23.17 11.07
C GLY A 113 -9.43 -21.74 10.59
N VAL A 114 -9.86 -20.82 11.46
CA VAL A 114 -9.74 -19.37 11.27
C VAL A 114 -8.71 -18.85 12.26
N ASN A 115 -7.79 -18.01 11.79
CA ASN A 115 -6.80 -17.38 12.64
C ASN A 115 -7.37 -16.10 13.28
N ARG A 116 -7.63 -16.16 14.59
CA ARG A 116 -8.20 -15.03 15.34
C ARG A 116 -7.23 -13.85 15.46
N GLU A 117 -5.95 -14.09 15.68
CA GLU A 117 -4.94 -13.03 15.75
C GLU A 117 -4.86 -12.25 14.41
N GLY A 118 -4.99 -12.97 13.29
CA GLY A 118 -5.10 -12.35 11.97
C GLY A 118 -6.32 -11.45 11.82
N ILE A 119 -7.47 -11.85 12.37
CA ILE A 119 -8.68 -11.02 12.40
C ILE A 119 -8.48 -9.77 13.27
N ASP A 120 -7.91 -9.95 14.47
CA ASP A 120 -7.67 -8.87 15.42
C ASP A 120 -6.73 -7.81 14.82
N PHE A 121 -5.70 -8.23 14.09
CA PHE A 121 -4.82 -7.32 13.35
C PHE A 121 -5.56 -6.39 12.38
N TYR A 122 -6.48 -6.92 11.56
CA TYR A 122 -7.24 -6.07 10.63
C TYR A 122 -8.31 -5.25 11.34
N ASN A 123 -8.92 -5.78 12.41
CA ASN A 123 -9.83 -5.00 13.25
C ASN A 123 -9.11 -3.78 13.84
N ASP A 124 -7.89 -3.95 14.34
CA ASP A 124 -7.09 -2.87 14.89
C ASP A 124 -6.76 -1.81 13.84
N ILE A 125 -6.42 -2.21 12.62
CA ILE A 125 -6.22 -1.26 11.50
C ILE A 125 -7.49 -0.46 11.22
N ILE A 126 -8.64 -1.15 11.11
CA ILE A 126 -9.93 -0.51 10.82
C ILE A 126 -10.33 0.45 11.95
N ASN A 127 -10.16 0.04 13.21
CA ASN A 127 -10.45 0.89 14.36
C ASN A 127 -9.52 2.10 14.40
N THR A 128 -8.21 1.89 14.17
CA THR A 128 -7.25 3.00 14.10
C THR A 128 -7.63 4.00 13.00
N LEU A 129 -8.05 3.54 11.81
CA LEU A 129 -8.52 4.44 10.75
C LEU A 129 -9.75 5.24 11.17
N LYS A 130 -10.70 4.62 11.86
CA LYS A 130 -11.91 5.28 12.37
C LYS A 130 -11.60 6.31 13.45
N ASP A 131 -10.65 6.03 14.33
CA ASP A 131 -10.24 6.95 15.41
C ASP A 131 -9.60 8.24 14.87
N TYR A 132 -9.01 8.17 13.68
CA TYR A 132 -8.45 9.33 12.97
C TYR A 132 -9.36 9.90 11.88
N SER A 133 -10.58 9.39 11.72
CA SER A 133 -11.53 9.91 10.71
C SER A 133 -12.08 11.27 11.10
#